data_AF-A0A6G3X2B1-F1
#
_entry.id   AF-A0A6G3X2B1-F1
#
_cell.length_a   1.000
_cell.length_b   1.000
_cell.length_c   1.000
_cell.angle_alpha   90.00
_cell.angle_beta   90.00
_cell.angle_gamma   90.00
#
_symmetry.space_group_name_H-M   'P 1'
#
loop_
_entity.id
_entity.type
_entity.pdbx_description
1 polymer ?
#
loop_
_entity_poly.entity_id
_entity_poly.type
_entity_poly.pdbx_seq_one_letter_code
_entity_poly.pdbx_strand_id
1 'polypeptide(L)'
;AVAHDPNTARETDGTVPLVLSGHLHRRINEQLKLGTRLKVEGSTGGGGLRAVQNEKPEKVHASVLYMDRSTRRLQAWDEITLGGLGLTTAEVSRHLPEENLKKDAPVSPTPSPSSTPSATRSAARPTPSP
;
A
#
# COMPACT_ATOMS: atom_id res chain seq x y z
N ALA A 1 17.77 -4.30 -4.76
CA ALA A 1 18.15 -3.55 -5.99
C ALA A 1 16.95 -2.74 -6.47
N VAL A 2 17.17 -1.81 -7.41
CA VAL A 2 16.09 -1.06 -8.10
C VAL A 2 16.43 -1.04 -9.58
N ALA A 3 15.46 -1.36 -10.43
CA ALA A 3 15.58 -1.24 -11.88
C ALA A 3 14.28 -0.66 -12.43
N HIS A 4 14.30 -0.09 -13.63
CA HIS A 4 13.06 0.33 -14.28
C HIS A 4 12.34 -0.89 -14.86
N ASP A 5 12.97 -1.62 -15.78
CA ASP A 5 12.39 -2.78 -16.45
C ASP A 5 12.38 -4.05 -15.57
N PRO A 6 11.24 -4.76 -15.45
CA PRO A 6 11.16 -5.98 -14.64
C PRO A 6 11.98 -7.14 -15.19
N ASN A 7 12.25 -7.20 -16.49
CA ASN A 7 13.11 -8.23 -17.08
C ASN A 7 14.57 -8.02 -16.63
N THR A 8 15.06 -6.78 -16.68
CA THR A 8 16.39 -6.45 -16.13
C THR A 8 16.43 -6.67 -14.62
N ALA A 9 15.35 -6.35 -13.90
CA ALA A 9 15.26 -6.62 -12.46
C ALA A 9 15.46 -8.11 -12.11
N ARG A 10 14.95 -9.02 -12.94
CA ARG A 10 15.08 -10.48 -12.75
C ARG A 10 16.52 -10.97 -12.84
N GLU A 11 17.42 -10.26 -13.52
CA GLU A 11 18.85 -10.62 -13.57
C GLU A 11 19.53 -10.52 -12.21
N THR A 12 18.90 -9.85 -11.24
CA THR A 12 19.39 -9.77 -9.86
C THR A 12 18.96 -10.95 -8.97
N ASP A 13 18.26 -11.95 -9.54
CA ASP A 13 17.80 -13.12 -8.78
C ASP A 13 18.95 -13.85 -8.08
N GLY A 14 18.76 -14.19 -6.81
CA GLY A 14 19.76 -14.81 -5.94
C GLY A 14 20.82 -13.86 -5.38
N THR A 15 20.92 -12.61 -5.89
CA THR A 15 21.95 -11.65 -5.44
C THR A 15 21.45 -10.67 -4.40
N VAL A 16 20.14 -10.37 -4.39
CA VAL A 16 19.51 -9.45 -3.46
C VAL A 16 18.25 -10.06 -2.84
N PRO A 17 17.87 -9.72 -1.60
CA PRO A 17 16.64 -10.25 -1.00
C PRO A 17 15.37 -9.68 -1.64
N LEU A 18 15.44 -8.47 -2.21
CA LEU A 18 14.34 -7.74 -2.82
C LEU A 18 14.84 -6.89 -3.99
N VAL A 19 14.09 -6.89 -5.10
CA VAL A 19 14.25 -5.97 -6.22
C VAL A 19 12.94 -5.28 -6.54
N LEU A 20 13.00 -3.95 -6.70
CA LEU A 20 11.87 -3.11 -7.09
C LEU A 20 11.97 -2.73 -8.56
N SER A 21 10.85 -2.81 -9.28
CA SER A 21 10.71 -2.35 -10.66
C SER A 21 9.54 -1.41 -10.85
N GLY A 22 9.73 -0.40 -11.69
CA GLY A 22 8.67 0.52 -12.11
C GLY A 22 8.68 0.61 -13.63
N HIS A 23 7.63 0.10 -14.29
CA HIS A 23 7.44 0.19 -15.74
C HIS A 23 5.99 -0.10 -16.12
N LEU A 24 5.43 -1.15 -15.50
CA LEU A 24 4.04 -1.56 -15.71
C LEU A 24 3.12 -0.78 -14.77
N HIS A 25 1.98 -0.32 -15.27
CA HIS A 25 0.91 0.27 -14.45
C HIS A 25 0.11 -0.80 -13.66
N ARG A 26 0.73 -1.96 -13.39
CA ARG A 26 0.13 -3.08 -12.66
C ARG A 26 1.12 -3.60 -11.63
N ARG A 27 0.62 -3.83 -10.41
CA ARG A 27 1.40 -4.48 -9.35
C ARG A 27 1.70 -5.93 -9.68
N ILE A 28 2.95 -6.33 -9.44
CA ILE A 28 3.37 -7.73 -9.45
C ILE A 28 4.14 -7.98 -8.16
N ASN A 29 3.87 -9.10 -7.51
CA ASN A 29 4.65 -9.59 -6.38
C ASN A 29 4.96 -11.06 -6.64
N GLU A 30 6.24 -11.37 -6.79
CA GLU A 30 6.69 -12.69 -7.20
C GLU A 30 7.96 -13.08 -6.43
N GLN A 31 8.00 -14.32 -5.97
CA GLN A 31 9.22 -14.94 -5.48
C GLN A 31 9.94 -15.59 -6.67
N LEU A 32 11.11 -15.09 -7.03
CA LEU A 32 11.91 -15.63 -8.12
C LEU A 32 12.59 -16.95 -7.72
N LYS A 33 13.10 -17.67 -8.71
CA LYS A 33 13.59 -19.06 -8.57
C LYS A 33 14.73 -19.19 -7.55
N LEU A 34 15.63 -18.21 -7.50
CA LEU A 34 16.80 -18.22 -6.61
C LEU A 34 16.54 -17.48 -5.29
N GLY A 35 15.29 -17.09 -5.00
CA GLY A 35 14.90 -16.55 -3.71
C GLY A 35 14.92 -15.02 -3.60
N THR A 36 15.16 -14.29 -4.68
CA THR A 36 14.90 -12.84 -4.70
C THR A 36 13.40 -12.57 -4.82
N ARG A 37 12.85 -11.65 -4.03
CA ARG A 37 11.50 -11.15 -4.27
C ARG A 37 11.52 -10.03 -5.29
N LEU A 38 10.75 -10.18 -6.37
CA LEU A 38 10.48 -9.12 -7.34
C LEU A 38 9.16 -8.43 -6.97
N LYS A 39 9.21 -7.11 -6.79
CA LYS A 39 8.00 -6.29 -6.72
C LYS A 39 8.01 -5.28 -7.86
N VAL A 40 7.02 -5.38 -8.74
CA VAL A 40 6.73 -4.33 -9.72
C VAL A 40 5.69 -3.43 -9.08
N GLU A 41 6.09 -2.20 -8.79
CA GLU A 41 5.21 -1.22 -8.17
C GLU A 41 4.36 -0.54 -9.25
N GLY A 42 3.06 -0.40 -8.98
CA GLY A 42 2.12 0.27 -9.89
C GLY A 42 2.37 1.77 -9.98
N SER A 43 1.59 2.48 -10.79
CA SER A 43 1.74 3.94 -10.94
C SER A 43 1.20 4.68 -9.71
N THR A 44 1.97 5.64 -9.21
CA THR A 44 1.53 6.60 -8.18
C THR A 44 0.77 7.76 -8.83
N GLY A 45 -0.15 7.48 -9.77
CA GLY A 45 -0.94 8.50 -10.46
C GLY A 45 -0.17 9.32 -11.50
N GLY A 46 0.99 8.84 -11.95
CA GLY A 46 1.86 9.52 -12.92
C GLY A 46 1.36 9.57 -14.37
N GLY A 47 0.12 9.12 -14.65
CA GLY A 47 -0.47 9.12 -16.00
C GLY A 47 -0.76 10.51 -16.58
N GLY A 48 -0.58 11.58 -15.80
CA GLY A 48 -0.90 12.95 -16.19
C GLY A 48 -2.41 13.14 -16.39
N LEU A 49 -2.81 14.01 -17.32
CA LEU A 49 -4.23 14.28 -17.60
C LEU A 49 -4.99 13.02 -18.10
N ARG A 50 -4.29 11.98 -18.55
CA ARG A 50 -4.92 10.71 -18.92
C ARG A 50 -5.54 9.99 -17.73
N ALA A 51 -5.04 10.23 -16.51
CA ALA A 51 -5.62 9.69 -15.29
C ALA A 51 -7.04 10.22 -15.01
N VAL A 52 -7.43 11.36 -15.63
CA VAL A 52 -8.78 11.98 -15.50
C VAL A 52 -9.63 11.90 -16.76
N GLN A 53 -9.03 11.70 -17.93
CA GLN A 53 -9.75 11.73 -19.21
C GLN A 53 -10.45 10.41 -19.56
N ASN A 54 -10.05 9.30 -18.94
CA ASN A 54 -10.66 7.99 -19.19
C ASN A 54 -12.02 7.88 -18.49
N GLU A 55 -12.96 7.14 -19.10
CA GLU A 55 -14.28 6.85 -18.49
C GLU A 55 -14.17 6.25 -17.08
N LYS A 56 -13.06 5.52 -16.82
CA LYS A 56 -12.65 5.07 -15.49
C LYS A 56 -11.35 5.75 -15.10
N PRO A 57 -11.36 6.64 -14.10
CA PRO A 57 -10.15 7.26 -13.56
C PRO A 57 -9.11 6.21 -13.18
N GLU A 58 -7.84 6.44 -13.53
CA GLU A 58 -6.77 5.53 -13.10
C GLU A 58 -6.64 5.58 -11.58
N LYS A 59 -6.57 4.41 -10.94
CA LYS A 59 -6.30 4.30 -9.51
C LYS A 59 -4.85 4.67 -9.23
N VAL A 60 -4.62 5.31 -8.09
CA VAL A 60 -3.27 5.60 -7.62
C VAL A 60 -2.82 4.47 -6.71
N HIS A 61 -1.68 3.88 -7.05
CA HIS A 61 -1.10 2.77 -6.30
C HIS A 61 0.17 3.22 -5.59
N ALA A 62 0.23 2.99 -4.29
CA ALA A 62 1.45 3.13 -3.49
C ALA A 62 1.66 1.89 -2.63
N SER A 63 2.90 1.64 -2.23
CA SER A 63 3.24 0.54 -1.32
C SER A 63 4.17 1.03 -0.24
N VAL A 64 3.94 0.61 1.00
CA VAL A 64 4.85 0.82 2.13
C VAL A 64 5.52 -0.50 2.44
N LEU A 65 6.85 -0.53 2.46
CA LEU A 65 7.64 -1.74 2.66
C LEU A 65 8.24 -1.75 4.06
N TYR A 66 7.94 -2.77 4.85
CA TYR A 66 8.54 -2.98 6.16
C TYR A 66 9.75 -3.88 6.00
N MET A 67 10.95 -3.33 6.21
CA MET A 67 12.20 -4.07 6.06
C MET A 67 12.87 -4.28 7.41
N ASP A 68 13.37 -5.50 7.63
CA ASP A 68 14.25 -5.76 8.75
C ASP A 68 15.60 -5.07 8.52
N ARG A 69 16.03 -4.28 9.50
CA ARG A 69 17.21 -3.41 9.36
C ARG A 69 18.51 -4.21 9.23
N SER A 70 18.60 -5.37 9.89
CA SER A 70 19.82 -6.17 9.97
C SER A 70 19.98 -7.09 8.76
N THR A 71 18.92 -7.79 8.39
CA THR A 71 18.89 -8.79 7.32
C THR A 71 18.50 -8.21 5.97
N ARG A 72 17.97 -6.97 5.93
CA ARG A 72 17.41 -6.33 4.73
C ARG A 72 16.32 -7.16 4.05
N ARG A 73 15.64 -8.06 4.79
CA ARG A 73 14.51 -8.85 4.29
C ARG A 73 13.19 -8.10 4.48
N LEU A 74 12.30 -8.24 3.53
CA LEU A 74 10.92 -7.72 3.63
C LEU A 74 10.17 -8.50 4.71
N GLN A 75 9.52 -7.80 5.63
CA GLN A 75 8.75 -8.37 6.75
C GLN A 75 7.26 -8.30 6.54
N ALA A 76 6.80 -7.23 5.90
CA ALA A 76 5.43 -6.99 5.50
C ALA A 76 5.42 -5.91 4.42
N TRP A 77 4.30 -5.76 3.73
CA TRP A 77 4.04 -4.57 2.93
C TRP A 77 2.57 -4.16 3.03
N ASP A 78 2.33 -2.86 3.03
CA ASP A 78 0.99 -2.31 2.89
C ASP A 78 0.80 -1.85 1.46
N GLU A 79 -0.27 -2.32 0.83
CA GLU A 79 -0.73 -1.84 -0.46
C GLU A 79 -1.81 -0.80 -0.25
N ILE A 80 -1.55 0.42 -0.74
CA ILE A 80 -2.43 1.56 -0.65
C ILE A 80 -2.99 1.82 -2.04
N THR A 81 -4.31 1.79 -2.17
CA THR A 81 -5.01 2.10 -3.42
C THR A 81 -5.93 3.27 -3.17
N LEU A 82 -5.65 4.40 -3.80
CA LEU A 82 -6.56 5.54 -3.79
C LEU A 82 -7.46 5.46 -5.03
N GLY A 83 -8.73 5.82 -4.85
CA GLY A 83 -9.63 6.06 -5.96
C GLY A 83 -9.03 7.10 -6.91
N GLY A 84 -9.35 7.00 -8.20
CA GLY A 84 -8.91 8.01 -9.14
C GLY A 84 -9.55 9.38 -8.84
N LEU A 85 -9.05 10.41 -9.52
CA LEU A 85 -9.43 11.82 -9.28
C LEU A 85 -10.95 12.02 -9.26
N GLY A 86 -11.44 12.66 -8.19
CA GLY A 86 -12.87 12.85 -7.92
C GLY A 86 -13.51 11.81 -7.00
N LEU A 87 -12.81 10.70 -6.71
CA LEU A 87 -13.26 9.70 -5.74
C LEU A 87 -12.58 9.91 -4.39
N THR A 88 -13.32 9.79 -3.30
CA THR A 88 -12.82 9.90 -1.92
C THR A 88 -12.64 8.53 -1.28
N THR A 89 -12.01 7.60 -2.00
CA THR A 89 -11.75 6.26 -1.50
C THR A 89 -10.26 6.03 -1.28
N ALA A 90 -9.93 5.42 -0.15
CA ALA A 90 -8.60 4.95 0.17
C ALA A 90 -8.72 3.55 0.76
N GLU A 91 -8.12 2.58 0.09
CA GLU A 91 -8.04 1.20 0.55
C GLU A 91 -6.61 0.90 0.97
N VAL A 92 -6.44 0.29 2.14
CA VAL A 92 -5.14 -0.15 2.64
C VAL A 92 -5.25 -1.62 3.00
N SER A 93 -4.33 -2.43 2.46
CA SER A 93 -4.25 -3.86 2.78
C SER A 93 -2.83 -4.22 3.18
N ARG A 94 -2.68 -4.88 4.33
CA ARG A 94 -1.39 -5.39 4.80
C ARG A 94 -1.21 -6.83 4.36
N HIS A 95 -0.02 -7.13 3.88
CA HIS A 95 0.38 -8.46 3.44
C HIS A 95 1.67 -8.87 4.14
N LEU A 96 1.77 -10.16 4.44
CA LEU A 96 2.96 -10.78 5.00
C LEU A 96 3.58 -11.71 3.95
N PRO A 97 4.92 -11.79 3.87
CA PRO A 97 5.61 -12.88 3.21
C PRO A 97 5.11 -14.25 3.69
N GLU A 98 4.95 -15.22 2.80
CA GLU A 98 4.50 -16.57 3.21
C GLU A 98 5.44 -17.21 4.23
N GLU A 99 6.74 -16.95 4.10
CA GLU A 99 7.75 -17.39 5.05
C GLU A 99 7.57 -16.80 6.46
N ASN A 100 6.91 -15.64 6.56
CA ASN A 100 6.64 -14.97 7.83
C ASN A 100 5.33 -15.43 8.47
N LEU A 101 4.39 -15.96 7.69
CA LEU A 101 3.13 -16.50 8.23
C LEU A 101 3.33 -17.79 9.04
N LYS A 102 4.45 -18.49 8.83
CA LYS A 102 4.76 -19.79 9.48
C LYS A 102 5.53 -19.65 10.79
N LYS A 103 6.03 -18.45 11.12
CA LYS A 103 6.73 -18.16 12.37
C LYS A 103 5.72 -17.60 13.37
N ASP A 104 5.28 -18.44 14.31
CA ASP A 104 4.61 -18.09 15.57
C ASP A 104 3.71 -16.84 15.52
N ALA A 105 2.46 -16.98 15.08
CA ALA A 105 1.49 -15.90 15.19
C ALA A 105 0.91 -15.86 16.63
N PRO A 106 1.19 -14.84 17.46
CA PRO A 106 0.20 -14.40 18.43
C PRO A 106 -0.97 -13.78 17.63
N VAL A 107 -2.18 -14.28 17.87
CA VAL A 107 -3.43 -13.72 17.33
C VAL A 107 -3.48 -12.21 17.57
N SER A 108 -3.55 -11.43 16.50
CA SER A 108 -3.77 -9.98 16.59
C SER A 108 -5.26 -9.71 16.89
N PRO A 109 -5.61 -8.78 17.81
CA PRO A 109 -6.99 -8.51 18.14
C PRO A 109 -7.73 -7.87 16.95
N THR A 110 -8.93 -8.35 16.68
CA THR A 110 -9.87 -7.80 15.71
C THR A 110 -10.06 -6.29 15.95
N PRO A 111 -10.00 -5.42 14.93
CA PRO A 111 -10.29 -4.00 15.11
C PRO A 111 -11.76 -3.84 15.52
N SER A 112 -11.99 -3.33 16.73
CA SER A 112 -13.32 -2.94 17.20
C SER A 112 -13.70 -1.63 16.49
N PRO A 113 -14.90 -1.51 15.90
CA PRO A 113 -15.31 -0.27 15.24
C PRO A 113 -15.35 0.87 16.25
N SER A 114 -14.57 1.93 15.98
CA SER A 114 -14.50 3.14 16.81
C SER A 114 -15.84 3.87 16.76
N SER A 115 -16.39 4.21 17.93
CA SER A 115 -17.65 4.93 18.06
C SER A 115 -17.52 6.36 17.51
N THR A 116 -18.39 6.71 16.56
CA THR A 116 -18.62 8.08 16.10
C THR A 116 -18.94 9.00 17.28
N PRO A 117 -18.25 10.14 17.48
CA PRO A 117 -18.68 11.12 18.46
C PRO A 117 -19.95 11.81 17.95
N SER A 118 -21.07 11.56 18.64
CA SER A 118 -22.32 12.30 18.45
C SER A 118 -22.12 13.73 18.95
N ALA A 119 -22.05 14.69 18.03
CA ALA A 119 -22.01 16.11 18.35
C ALA A 119 -23.39 16.57 18.82
N THR A 120 -23.67 16.45 20.12
CA THR A 120 -24.82 17.10 20.75
C THR A 120 -24.59 18.61 20.74
N ARG A 121 -25.22 19.31 19.78
CA ARG A 121 -25.31 20.78 19.79
C ARG A 121 -26.15 21.21 20.99
N SER A 122 -25.49 21.66 22.05
CA SER A 122 -26.16 22.29 23.19
C SER A 122 -26.48 23.74 22.85
N ALA A 123 -27.75 24.02 22.57
CA ALA A 123 -28.25 25.38 22.36
C ALA A 123 -28.48 26.04 23.73
N ALA A 124 -27.51 26.84 24.20
CA ALA A 124 -27.72 27.74 25.33
C ALA A 124 -28.15 29.12 24.81
N ARG A 125 -29.43 29.45 25.04
CA ARG A 125 -30.05 30.75 24.81
C ARG A 125 -29.60 31.72 25.92
N PRO A 126 -29.08 32.93 25.62
CA PRO A 126 -28.86 33.93 26.65
C PRO A 126 -30.18 34.67 26.96
N THR A 127 -30.47 34.85 28.25
CA THR A 127 -31.50 35.75 28.78
C THR A 127 -30.92 37.14 29.00
N PRO A 128 -31.58 38.22 28.57
CA PRO A 128 -31.28 39.56 29.10
C PRO A 128 -32.18 39.89 30.29
N SER A 129 -31.58 40.50 31.32
CA SER A 129 -32.23 41.23 32.44
C SER A 129 -31.93 42.73 32.27
N PRO A 130 -32.61 43.66 32.97
CA PRO A 130 -33.46 43.52 34.17
C PRO A 130 -34.97 43.62 33.94
#